data_AF-A0A7C2XBD9-F1
#
_entry.id   AF-A0A7C2XBD9-F1
#
_cell.length_a   1.000
_cell.length_b   1.000
_cell.length_c   1.000
_cell.angle_alpha   90.00
_cell.angle_beta   90.00
_cell.angle_gamma   90.00
#
_symmetry.space_group_name_H-M   'P 1'
#
loop_
_entity.id
_entity.type
_entity.pdbx_description
1 polymer ?
#
loop_
_entity_poly.entity_id
_entity_poly.type
_entity_poly.pdbx_seq_one_letter_code
_entity_poly.pdbx_strand_id
1 'polypeptide(L)'
;AQSAAARREKETLVKVPLMPLEAVVDRFGLLPKESWLSSFCKAEKARGRRTLVYVRQTGTRDIQDRLESVLKQSGVQAITLYGSVDPRRRERWIEDHGYVDALITNPRLVQTGLDLISFQTVVFYEPEYSLYTLWQALRRVWRLGQTHPVKAVFAVYKDAMEAQALALMGRKMRAAQTLYGDEVGGAIVPAEEGDFITELAREVLRGAELDDLQSLFADEMRVSNSPMGCPTEISPVLIPVSPKTWLDWALEHQAAKAAAGRRSAGKRSNIVQPGQLSIWNNPKEE
;
A
#
# COMPACT_ATOMS: atom_id res chain seq x y z
N ALA A 1 -14.39 -0.09 65.09
CA ALA A 1 -13.64 -1.36 65.01
C ALA A 1 -14.57 -2.38 64.39
N GLN A 2 -14.35 -3.09 63.27
CA GLN A 2 -13.22 -3.34 62.38
C GLN A 2 -13.83 -3.62 60.98
N SER A 3 -13.33 -2.98 59.92
CA SER A 3 -12.64 -3.63 58.78
C SER A 3 -13.33 -4.85 58.17
N ALA A 4 -14.13 -4.62 57.12
CA ALA A 4 -14.39 -5.61 56.06
C ALA A 4 -13.79 -5.09 54.75
N ALA A 5 -12.46 -4.92 54.73
CA ALA A 5 -11.71 -4.73 53.50
C ALA A 5 -11.61 -6.09 52.80
N ALA A 6 -12.54 -6.37 51.89
CA ALA A 6 -12.47 -7.52 51.00
C ALA A 6 -11.18 -7.43 50.18
N ARG A 7 -10.20 -8.29 50.50
CA ARG A 7 -8.99 -8.53 49.73
C ARG A 7 -9.38 -8.92 48.30
N ARG A 8 -9.25 -7.98 47.35
CA ARG A 8 -9.13 -8.34 45.93
C ARG A 8 -7.80 -9.08 45.77
N GLU A 9 -7.86 -10.39 45.58
CA GLU A 9 -6.71 -11.19 45.18
C GLU A 9 -6.11 -10.57 43.92
N LYS A 10 -4.83 -10.20 44.01
CA LYS A 10 -4.07 -9.69 42.88
C LYS A 10 -3.86 -10.87 41.93
N GLU A 11 -4.58 -10.90 40.81
CA GLU A 11 -4.28 -11.79 39.69
C GLU A 11 -2.80 -11.65 39.33
N THR A 12 -2.05 -12.71 39.56
CA THR A 12 -0.62 -12.74 39.24
C THR A 12 -0.50 -13.27 37.81
N LEU A 13 -0.44 -12.35 36.84
CA LEU A 13 -0.24 -12.68 35.43
C LEU A 13 1.17 -13.24 35.22
N VAL A 14 1.29 -14.57 35.23
CA VAL A 14 2.54 -15.27 34.88
C VAL A 14 2.66 -15.30 33.36
N LYS A 15 3.43 -14.37 32.79
CA LYS A 15 3.77 -14.39 31.36
C LYS A 15 4.89 -15.41 31.13
N VAL A 16 4.53 -16.62 30.70
CA VAL A 16 5.49 -17.62 30.24
C VAL A 16 5.75 -17.41 28.75
N PRO A 17 6.98 -17.14 28.30
CA PRO A 17 7.30 -17.10 26.88
C PRO A 17 7.19 -18.51 26.30
N LEU A 18 6.11 -18.77 25.55
CA LEU A 18 5.81 -20.10 24.99
C LEU A 18 6.77 -20.50 23.86
N MET A 19 7.34 -19.54 23.14
CA MET A 19 8.29 -19.80 22.06
C MET A 19 9.14 -18.55 21.78
N PRO A 20 10.46 -18.57 22.00
CA PRO A 20 11.34 -17.51 21.53
C PRO A 20 11.45 -17.59 20.01
N LEU A 21 10.90 -16.60 19.31
CA LEU A 21 11.02 -16.47 17.86
C LEU A 21 12.17 -15.52 17.57
N GLU A 22 13.19 -16.00 16.85
CA GLU A 22 14.29 -15.15 16.39
C GLU A 22 13.80 -14.13 15.36
N ALA A 23 14.48 -12.98 15.30
CA ALA A 23 14.18 -11.98 14.30
C ALA A 23 14.53 -12.51 12.91
N VAL A 24 13.57 -12.43 11.98
CA VAL A 24 13.73 -12.91 10.60
C VAL A 24 14.80 -12.12 9.83
N VAL A 25 14.95 -10.84 10.17
CA VAL A 25 15.98 -9.95 9.62
C VAL A 25 16.64 -9.18 10.75
N ASP A 26 17.88 -8.77 10.54
CA ASP A 26 18.58 -7.84 11.41
C ASP A 26 17.88 -6.47 11.43
N ARG A 27 18.30 -5.59 12.35
CA ARG A 27 17.66 -4.29 12.54
C ARG A 27 17.62 -3.44 11.25
N PHE A 28 18.58 -3.65 10.34
CA PHE A 28 18.71 -2.90 9.09
C PHE A 28 18.24 -3.69 7.85
N GLY A 29 17.95 -4.98 8.00
CA GLY A 29 17.47 -5.83 6.94
C GLY A 29 16.04 -5.49 6.57
N LEU A 30 15.76 -5.52 5.27
CA LEU A 30 14.44 -5.28 4.71
C LEU A 30 13.72 -6.60 4.50
N LEU A 31 12.48 -6.67 4.97
CA LEU A 31 11.56 -7.74 4.58
C LEU A 31 11.18 -7.58 3.09
N PRO A 32 10.75 -8.65 2.41
CA PRO A 32 10.36 -8.56 1.00
C PRO A 32 9.32 -7.46 0.76
N LYS A 33 8.22 -7.45 1.51
CA LYS A 33 7.15 -6.44 1.38
C LYS A 33 7.65 -4.99 1.59
N GLU A 34 8.62 -4.79 2.48
CA GLU A 34 9.24 -3.49 2.76
C GLU A 34 10.13 -3.03 1.59
N SER A 35 10.94 -3.94 1.03
CA SER A 35 11.76 -3.67 -0.15
C SER A 35 10.90 -3.36 -1.38
N TRP A 36 9.79 -4.07 -1.57
CA TRP A 36 8.83 -3.75 -2.63
C TRP A 36 8.16 -2.39 -2.40
N LEU A 37 7.66 -2.14 -1.18
CA LEU A 37 6.97 -0.89 -0.86
C LEU A 37 7.89 0.32 -1.11
N SER A 38 9.12 0.26 -0.63
CA SER A 38 10.10 1.35 -0.83
C SER A 38 10.36 1.62 -2.32
N SER A 39 10.53 0.57 -3.11
CA SER A 39 10.78 0.72 -4.55
C SER A 39 9.56 1.20 -5.31
N PHE A 40 8.36 0.72 -4.93
CA PHE A 40 7.09 1.14 -5.51
C PHE A 40 6.83 2.62 -5.22
N CYS A 41 6.98 3.07 -3.98
CA CYS A 41 6.81 4.48 -3.60
C CYS A 41 7.83 5.39 -4.31
N LYS A 42 9.08 4.95 -4.49
CA LYS A 42 10.06 5.70 -5.30
C LYS A 42 9.61 5.85 -6.76
N ALA A 43 9.08 4.78 -7.35
CA ALA A 43 8.61 4.81 -8.72
C ALA A 43 7.38 5.73 -8.89
N GLU A 44 6.46 5.74 -7.94
CA GLU A 44 5.31 6.66 -7.95
C GLU A 44 5.77 8.12 -7.74
N LYS A 45 6.69 8.37 -6.80
CA LYS A 45 7.33 9.67 -6.61
C LYS A 45 7.98 10.19 -7.89
N ALA A 46 8.73 9.33 -8.60
CA ALA A 46 9.36 9.70 -9.87
C ALA A 46 8.35 10.09 -10.97
N ARG A 47 7.09 9.65 -10.85
CA ARG A 47 5.97 10.03 -11.71
C ARG A 47 5.18 11.24 -11.18
N GLY A 48 5.62 11.88 -10.10
CA GLY A 48 4.92 12.98 -9.45
C GLY A 48 3.65 12.55 -8.70
N ARG A 49 3.51 11.25 -8.36
CA ARG A 49 2.33 10.71 -7.67
C ARG A 49 2.65 10.48 -6.19
N ARG A 50 1.72 10.85 -5.31
CA ARG A 50 1.79 10.61 -3.87
C ARG A 50 1.08 9.32 -3.48
N THR A 51 1.64 8.62 -2.50
CA THR A 51 1.19 7.29 -2.09
C THR A 51 0.61 7.29 -0.68
N LEU A 52 -0.63 6.84 -0.52
CA LEU A 52 -1.25 6.55 0.76
C LEU A 52 -1.02 5.08 1.10
N VAL A 53 -0.45 4.79 2.26
CA VAL A 53 -0.13 3.43 2.72
C VAL A 53 -1.00 3.09 3.92
N TYR A 54 -1.91 2.14 3.73
CA TYR A 54 -2.80 1.64 4.78
C TYR A 54 -2.17 0.46 5.53
N VAL A 55 -2.15 0.58 6.86
CA VAL A 55 -1.67 -0.42 7.81
C VAL A 55 -2.75 -0.68 8.85
N ARG A 56 -3.14 -1.94 9.05
CA ARG A 56 -4.25 -2.31 9.95
C ARG A 56 -3.77 -2.47 11.40
N GLN A 57 -2.60 -3.07 11.61
CA GLN A 57 -2.02 -3.34 12.92
C GLN A 57 -1.23 -2.13 13.43
N THR A 58 -1.90 -1.31 14.23
CA THR A 58 -1.32 -0.07 14.80
C THR A 58 -1.45 -0.03 16.34
N GLY A 59 -1.54 -1.21 16.96
CA GLY A 59 -1.73 -1.38 18.41
C GLY A 59 -0.49 -1.93 19.09
N THR A 60 -0.59 -3.12 19.70
CA THR A 60 0.55 -3.77 20.39
C THR A 60 1.65 -4.25 19.44
N ARG A 61 1.39 -4.28 18.14
CA ARG A 61 2.32 -4.66 17.06
C ARG A 61 2.34 -3.58 15.99
N ASP A 62 2.59 -2.34 16.40
CA ASP A 62 2.68 -1.22 15.49
C ASP A 62 3.94 -1.34 14.60
N ILE A 63 3.72 -1.35 13.29
CA ILE A 63 4.78 -1.40 12.27
C ILE A 63 4.97 -0.05 11.55
N GLN A 64 4.15 0.96 11.86
CA GLN A 64 4.14 2.23 11.13
C GLN A 64 5.49 2.94 11.20
N ASP A 65 6.11 3.02 12.39
CA ASP A 65 7.44 3.63 12.58
C ASP A 65 8.54 2.95 11.77
N ARG A 66 8.47 1.62 11.67
CA ARG A 66 9.40 0.83 10.87
C ARG A 66 9.21 1.13 9.38
N LEU A 67 7.98 1.15 8.90
CA LEU A 67 7.68 1.47 7.50
C LEU A 67 8.08 2.92 7.15
N GLU A 68 7.82 3.87 8.03
CA GLU A 68 8.26 5.26 7.85
C GLU A 68 9.79 5.35 7.71
N SER A 69 10.51 4.63 8.58
CA SER A 69 11.97 4.56 8.54
C SER A 69 12.48 3.95 7.25
N VAL A 70 11.88 2.84 6.79
CA VAL A 70 12.22 2.18 5.52
C VAL A 70 12.00 3.13 4.34
N LEU A 71 10.86 3.82 4.28
CA LEU A 71 10.55 4.77 3.21
C LEU A 71 11.53 5.95 3.19
N LYS A 72 11.81 6.53 4.36
CA LYS A 72 12.78 7.65 4.52
C LYS A 72 14.19 7.26 4.09
N GLN A 73 14.69 6.10 4.53
CA GLN A 73 16.00 5.58 4.11
C GLN A 73 16.08 5.36 2.60
N SER A 74 14.93 5.12 1.97
CA SER A 74 14.83 4.95 0.53
C SER A 74 14.77 6.30 -0.25
N GLY A 75 14.67 7.44 0.42
CA GLY A 75 14.56 8.77 -0.20
C GLY A 75 13.12 9.21 -0.50
N VAL A 76 12.14 8.52 0.07
CA VAL A 76 10.71 8.89 0.04
C VAL A 76 10.40 9.64 1.33
N GLN A 77 9.91 10.87 1.23
CA GLN A 77 9.44 11.63 2.39
C GLN A 77 8.12 11.03 2.85
N ALA A 78 8.18 10.29 3.96
CA ALA A 78 7.03 9.64 4.57
C ALA A 78 6.71 10.25 5.93
N ILE A 79 5.43 10.30 6.27
CA ILE A 79 4.92 10.64 7.60
C ILE A 79 3.84 9.65 8.00
N THR A 80 3.62 9.52 9.30
CA THR A 80 2.58 8.64 9.86
C THR A 80 1.50 9.44 10.56
N LEU A 81 0.24 9.19 10.19
CA LEU A 81 -0.93 9.63 10.96
C LEU A 81 -1.28 8.57 11.99
N TYR A 82 -1.00 8.87 13.26
CA TYR A 82 -1.32 7.98 14.38
C TYR A 82 -2.75 8.18 14.88
N GLY A 83 -3.29 7.13 15.51
CA GLY A 83 -4.62 7.18 16.14
C GLY A 83 -4.74 8.14 17.32
N SER A 84 -3.60 8.54 17.91
CA SER A 84 -3.52 9.55 18.97
C SER A 84 -3.89 10.96 18.51
N VAL A 85 -3.90 11.22 17.21
CA VAL A 85 -4.36 12.50 16.65
C VAL A 85 -5.88 12.57 16.72
N ASP A 86 -6.39 13.57 17.43
CA ASP A 86 -7.82 13.82 17.60
C ASP A 86 -8.54 13.90 16.24
N PRO A 87 -9.67 13.20 16.06
CA PRO A 87 -10.41 13.16 14.79
C PRO A 87 -10.68 14.53 14.17
N ARG A 88 -11.01 15.56 14.97
CA ARG A 88 -11.32 16.91 14.48
C ARG A 88 -10.09 17.65 13.97
N ARG A 89 -8.90 17.21 14.37
CA ARG A 89 -7.62 17.83 14.01
C ARG A 89 -6.92 17.11 12.87
N ARG A 90 -7.37 15.91 12.49
CA ARG A 90 -6.70 15.08 11.47
C ARG A 90 -6.60 15.79 10.12
N GLU A 91 -7.67 16.46 9.69
CA GLU A 91 -7.70 17.14 8.40
C GLU A 91 -6.66 18.25 8.36
N ARG A 92 -6.70 19.16 9.32
CA ARG A 92 -5.70 20.22 9.49
C ARG A 92 -4.28 19.66 9.65
N TRP A 93 -4.11 18.56 10.39
CA TRP A 93 -2.80 17.92 10.54
C TRP A 93 -2.26 17.43 9.19
N ILE A 94 -3.12 16.87 8.34
CA ILE A 94 -2.75 16.45 6.99
C ILE A 94 -2.50 17.66 6.09
N GLU A 95 -3.22 18.77 6.24
CA GLU A 95 -2.92 19.99 5.48
C GLU A 95 -1.54 20.56 5.86
N ASP A 96 -1.23 20.61 7.15
CA ASP A 96 0.01 21.15 7.69
C ASP A 96 1.24 20.27 7.35
N HIS A 97 1.05 18.95 7.23
CA HIS A 97 2.15 17.98 7.06
C HIS A 97 2.09 17.21 5.72
N GLY A 98 1.02 17.33 4.94
CA GLY A 98 0.70 16.46 3.80
C GLY A 98 1.46 16.76 2.52
N TYR A 99 2.39 17.71 2.55
CA TYR A 99 3.33 17.94 1.45
C TYR A 99 4.48 16.91 1.50
N VAL A 100 4.10 15.63 1.39
CA VAL A 100 4.97 14.46 1.51
C VAL A 100 4.76 13.53 0.33
N ASP A 101 5.74 12.67 0.07
CA ASP A 101 5.63 11.66 -0.99
C ASP A 101 4.70 10.50 -0.56
N ALA A 102 4.70 10.17 0.74
CA ALA A 102 3.89 9.08 1.29
C ALA A 102 3.28 9.40 2.66
N LEU A 103 2.02 8.97 2.87
CA LEU A 103 1.34 9.03 4.16
C LEU A 103 1.00 7.61 4.62
N ILE A 104 1.45 7.24 5.81
CA ILE A 104 1.14 5.96 6.46
C ILE A 104 0.00 6.19 7.45
N THR A 105 -1.07 5.41 7.37
CA THR A 105 -2.19 5.54 8.31
C THR A 105 -2.98 4.24 8.43
N ASN A 106 -3.84 4.16 9.44
CA ASN A 106 -4.80 3.08 9.56
C ASN A 106 -6.09 3.41 8.78
N PRO A 107 -6.60 2.50 7.93
CA PRO A 107 -7.81 2.75 7.14
C PRO A 107 -9.03 3.09 8.02
N ARG A 108 -9.08 2.62 9.26
CA ARG A 108 -10.15 2.98 10.22
C ARG A 108 -10.13 4.44 10.64
N LEU A 109 -8.95 5.08 10.68
CA LEU A 109 -8.82 6.48 11.10
C LEU A 109 -9.36 7.47 10.07
N VAL A 110 -9.49 7.04 8.81
CA VAL A 110 -9.89 7.87 7.67
C VAL A 110 -11.32 7.59 7.21
N GLN A 111 -12.03 6.63 7.83
CA GLN A 111 -13.41 6.28 7.48
C GLN A 111 -14.36 7.50 7.52
N THR A 112 -14.11 8.44 8.43
CA THR A 112 -15.01 9.58 8.67
C THR A 112 -14.35 10.89 8.27
N GLY A 113 -14.98 11.60 7.33
CA GLY A 113 -14.81 13.05 7.16
C GLY A 113 -13.47 13.57 6.65
N LEU A 114 -12.49 12.72 6.31
CA LEU A 114 -11.20 13.15 5.77
C LEU A 114 -11.19 13.15 4.24
N ASP A 115 -10.63 14.19 3.65
CA ASP A 115 -10.35 14.26 2.22
C ASP A 115 -8.85 13.99 1.95
N LEU A 116 -8.56 13.03 1.08
CA LEU A 116 -7.21 12.57 0.73
C LEU A 116 -6.97 12.63 -0.79
N ILE A 117 -7.68 13.50 -1.52
CA ILE A 117 -7.51 13.72 -2.97
C ILE A 117 -6.06 14.08 -3.35
N SER A 118 -5.29 14.62 -2.40
CA SER A 118 -3.86 14.90 -2.56
C SER A 118 -3.04 13.66 -2.96
N PHE A 119 -3.49 12.46 -2.60
CA PHE A 119 -2.87 11.18 -2.95
C PHE A 119 -3.55 10.55 -4.18
N GLN A 120 -2.79 9.89 -5.04
CA GLN A 120 -3.30 9.26 -6.28
C GLN A 120 -3.15 7.74 -6.25
N THR A 121 -2.30 7.24 -5.38
CA THR A 121 -2.01 5.81 -5.27
C THR A 121 -2.24 5.37 -3.84
N VAL A 122 -2.97 4.28 -3.67
CA VAL A 122 -3.31 3.68 -2.37
C VAL A 122 -2.69 2.29 -2.33
N VAL A 123 -1.94 2.02 -1.28
CA VAL A 123 -1.34 0.71 -1.01
C VAL A 123 -1.92 0.17 0.28
N PHE A 124 -2.68 -0.92 0.20
CA PHE A 124 -3.02 -1.73 1.37
C PHE A 124 -1.83 -2.62 1.69
N TYR A 125 -0.96 -2.14 2.59
CA TYR A 125 0.21 -2.87 3.04
C TYR A 125 -0.19 -4.06 3.91
N GLU A 126 -1.27 -3.94 4.67
CA GLU A 126 -1.96 -5.09 5.27
C GLU A 126 -3.38 -5.17 4.72
N PRO A 127 -3.90 -6.38 4.47
CA PRO A 127 -5.28 -6.54 4.03
C PRO A 127 -6.25 -6.03 5.11
N GLU A 128 -7.24 -5.24 4.69
CA GLU A 128 -8.37 -4.83 5.51
C GLU A 128 -9.55 -5.77 5.22
N TYR A 129 -10.00 -6.52 6.21
CA TYR A 129 -11.02 -7.56 6.04
C TYR A 129 -12.46 -7.03 6.07
N SER A 130 -12.65 -5.81 6.56
CA SER A 130 -13.94 -5.12 6.48
C SER A 130 -14.09 -4.46 5.11
N LEU A 131 -14.94 -5.04 4.24
CA LEU A 131 -15.28 -4.42 2.95
C LEU A 131 -15.81 -2.99 3.12
N TYR A 132 -16.58 -2.74 4.18
CA TYR A 132 -17.06 -1.40 4.51
C TYR A 132 -15.89 -0.43 4.71
N THR A 133 -14.92 -0.82 5.55
CA THR A 133 -13.74 0.01 5.85
C THR A 133 -12.89 0.25 4.62
N LEU A 134 -12.65 -0.80 3.84
CA LEU A 134 -11.89 -0.75 2.60
C LEU A 134 -12.51 0.24 1.60
N TRP A 135 -13.83 0.15 1.38
CA TRP A 135 -14.56 1.06 0.49
C TRP A 135 -14.59 2.49 1.02
N GLN A 136 -14.85 2.68 2.31
CA GLN A 136 -14.85 4.01 2.92
C GLN A 136 -13.48 4.68 2.79
N ALA A 137 -12.40 3.92 2.98
CA ALA A 137 -11.02 4.39 2.85
C ALA A 137 -10.64 4.72 1.40
N LEU A 138 -11.09 3.91 0.42
CA LEU A 138 -10.87 4.20 -1.01
C LEU A 138 -11.61 5.47 -1.47
N ARG A 139 -12.85 5.69 -1.01
CA ARG A 139 -13.64 6.89 -1.35
C ARG A 139 -13.13 8.19 -0.73
N ARG A 140 -12.09 8.14 0.13
CA ARG A 140 -11.34 9.34 0.56
C ARG A 140 -10.35 9.83 -0.48
N VAL A 141 -9.94 8.94 -1.39
CA VAL A 141 -8.95 9.21 -2.43
C VAL A 141 -9.61 9.30 -3.80
N TRP A 142 -10.54 8.37 -4.09
CA TRP A 142 -11.39 8.40 -5.27
C TRP A 142 -12.69 9.15 -4.97
N ARG A 143 -12.62 10.47 -5.14
CA ARG A 143 -13.69 11.43 -4.83
C ARG A 143 -13.70 12.58 -5.82
N LEU A 144 -14.84 13.30 -5.88
CA LEU A 144 -14.96 14.57 -6.61
C LEU A 144 -13.82 15.52 -6.23
N GLY A 145 -13.12 16.04 -7.24
CA GLY A 145 -11.91 16.85 -7.08
C GLY A 145 -10.61 16.11 -7.42
N GLN A 146 -10.64 14.77 -7.51
CA GLN A 146 -9.52 14.00 -8.01
C GLN A 146 -9.40 14.12 -9.54
N THR A 147 -8.27 14.61 -10.01
CA THR A 147 -7.98 14.81 -11.44
C THR A 147 -7.08 13.73 -12.04
N HIS A 148 -6.51 12.87 -11.21
CA HIS A 148 -5.60 11.81 -11.65
C HIS A 148 -6.27 10.42 -11.53
N PRO A 149 -5.94 9.45 -12.41
CA PRO A 149 -6.38 8.07 -12.23
C PRO A 149 -5.90 7.50 -10.90
N VAL A 150 -6.84 7.06 -10.06
CA VAL A 150 -6.55 6.45 -8.76
C VAL A 150 -6.11 5.01 -8.94
N LYS A 151 -5.02 4.63 -8.27
CA LYS A 151 -4.49 3.26 -8.29
C LYS A 151 -4.61 2.65 -6.89
N ALA A 152 -5.39 1.57 -6.75
CA ALA A 152 -5.43 0.78 -5.52
C ALA A 152 -4.58 -0.48 -5.68
N VAL A 153 -3.68 -0.74 -4.73
CA VAL A 153 -2.75 -1.87 -4.76
C VAL A 153 -2.85 -2.64 -3.44
N PHE A 154 -3.05 -3.95 -3.55
CA PHE A 154 -3.07 -4.85 -2.40
C PHE A 154 -1.74 -5.61 -2.35
N ALA A 155 -0.98 -5.41 -1.27
CA ALA A 155 0.26 -6.13 -1.07
C ALA A 155 -0.04 -7.43 -0.30
N VAL A 156 0.08 -8.57 -0.96
CA VAL A 156 -0.15 -9.90 -0.37
C VAL A 156 0.98 -10.85 -0.76
N TYR A 157 1.31 -11.78 0.14
CA TYR A 157 2.18 -12.90 -0.22
C TYR A 157 1.39 -13.93 -1.03
N LYS A 158 1.98 -14.40 -2.12
CA LYS A 158 1.43 -15.50 -2.90
C LYS A 158 1.34 -16.75 -2.01
N ASP A 159 0.30 -17.55 -2.22
CA ASP A 159 0.09 -18.84 -1.55
C ASP A 159 -0.02 -18.72 -0.01
N ALA A 160 -0.35 -17.53 0.50
CA ALA A 160 -0.59 -17.26 1.91
C ALA A 160 -2.09 -17.09 2.21
N MET A 161 -2.46 -17.24 3.49
CA MET A 161 -3.83 -16.96 3.95
C MET A 161 -4.32 -15.55 3.56
N GLU A 162 -3.42 -14.56 3.52
CA GLU A 162 -3.76 -13.20 3.09
C GLU A 162 -4.26 -13.15 1.64
N ALA A 163 -3.68 -13.95 0.74
CA ALA A 163 -4.12 -14.04 -0.65
C ALA A 163 -5.50 -14.69 -0.75
N GLN A 164 -5.74 -15.75 0.04
CA GLN A 164 -7.05 -16.40 0.11
C GLN A 164 -8.13 -15.45 0.66
N ALA A 165 -7.80 -14.70 1.71
CA ALA A 165 -8.68 -13.68 2.26
C ALA A 165 -9.03 -12.61 1.22
N LEU A 166 -8.04 -12.13 0.45
CA LEU A 166 -8.26 -11.16 -0.62
C LEU A 166 -9.18 -11.71 -1.72
N ALA A 167 -9.04 -12.98 -2.09
CA ALA A 167 -9.91 -13.62 -3.08
C ALA A 167 -11.35 -13.72 -2.57
N LEU A 168 -11.54 -14.10 -1.30
CA LEU A 168 -12.87 -14.12 -0.66
C LEU A 168 -13.50 -12.73 -0.64
N MET A 169 -12.74 -11.69 -0.30
CA MET A 169 -13.19 -10.30 -0.36
C MET A 169 -13.59 -9.88 -1.78
N GLY A 170 -12.79 -10.24 -2.79
CA GLY A 170 -13.10 -9.99 -4.20
C GLY A 170 -14.44 -10.60 -4.61
N ARG A 171 -14.70 -11.86 -4.25
CA ARG A 171 -15.99 -12.52 -4.55
C ARG A 171 -17.16 -11.83 -3.88
N LYS A 172 -17.02 -11.43 -2.61
CA LYS A 172 -18.06 -10.68 -1.89
C LYS A 172 -18.30 -9.31 -2.51
N MET A 173 -17.24 -8.63 -2.93
CA MET A 173 -17.33 -7.34 -3.61
C MET A 173 -18.06 -7.48 -4.95
N ARG A 174 -17.74 -8.52 -5.73
CA ARG A 174 -18.43 -8.85 -6.98
C ARG A 174 -19.91 -9.13 -6.77
N ALA A 175 -20.25 -9.92 -5.75
CA ALA A 175 -21.64 -10.21 -5.41
C ALA A 175 -22.40 -8.94 -5.02
N ALA A 176 -21.77 -8.05 -4.24
CA ALA A 176 -22.34 -6.77 -3.86
C ALA A 176 -22.52 -5.83 -5.07
N GLN A 177 -21.54 -5.74 -5.97
CA GLN A 177 -21.66 -4.97 -7.22
C GLN A 177 -22.79 -5.51 -8.11
N THR A 178 -22.92 -6.83 -8.21
CA THR A 178 -24.00 -7.47 -8.99
C THR A 178 -25.38 -7.10 -8.46
N LEU A 179 -25.52 -6.97 -7.13
CA LEU A 179 -26.79 -6.69 -6.48
C LEU A 179 -27.12 -5.18 -6.44
N TYR A 180 -26.12 -4.33 -6.25
CA TYR A 180 -26.30 -2.90 -5.94
C TYR A 180 -25.72 -1.95 -6.99
N GLY A 181 -25.14 -2.46 -8.08
CA GLY A 181 -24.48 -1.67 -9.11
C GLY A 181 -23.31 -0.83 -8.55
N ASP A 182 -23.14 0.39 -9.06
CA ASP A 182 -22.07 1.30 -8.64
C ASP A 182 -22.28 1.86 -7.20
N GLU A 183 -23.47 1.69 -6.62
CA GLU A 183 -23.80 2.16 -5.27
C GLU A 183 -23.46 1.16 -4.15
N VAL A 184 -22.46 0.29 -4.39
CA VAL A 184 -21.98 -0.73 -3.44
C VAL A 184 -21.72 -0.16 -2.03
N GLY A 185 -21.21 1.08 -1.96
CA GLY A 185 -20.82 1.71 -0.69
C GLY A 185 -21.98 1.97 0.29
N GLY A 186 -23.22 2.07 -0.18
CA GLY A 186 -24.41 2.22 0.69
C GLY A 186 -24.98 0.87 1.14
N ALA A 187 -24.66 -0.19 0.42
CA ALA A 187 -25.22 -1.52 0.63
C ALA A 187 -24.31 -2.46 1.42
N ILE A 188 -23.01 -2.16 1.50
CA ILE A 188 -22.09 -2.91 2.36
C ILE A 188 -22.35 -2.52 3.81
N VAL A 189 -23.10 -3.38 4.50
CA VAL A 189 -23.27 -3.30 5.95
C VAL A 189 -21.95 -3.64 6.62
N PRO A 190 -21.56 -2.95 7.72
CA PRO A 190 -20.43 -3.36 8.53
C PRO A 190 -20.68 -4.77 9.08
N ALA A 191 -20.02 -5.77 8.49
CA ALA A 191 -19.95 -7.10 9.08
C ALA A 191 -18.85 -7.12 10.15
N GLU A 192 -19.05 -7.88 11.23
CA GLU A 192 -18.02 -8.04 12.25
C GLU A 192 -16.82 -8.80 11.68
N GLU A 193 -15.61 -8.36 12.04
CA GLU A 193 -14.36 -8.93 11.53
C GLU A 193 -14.22 -10.43 11.88
N GLY A 194 -14.84 -10.88 12.98
CA GLY A 194 -14.91 -12.28 13.40
C GLY A 194 -15.67 -13.18 12.42
N ASP A 195 -16.76 -12.67 11.83
CA ASP A 195 -17.55 -13.43 10.85
C ASP A 195 -16.75 -13.71 9.59
N PHE A 196 -15.93 -12.75 9.16
CA PHE A 196 -15.07 -12.93 8.00
C PHE A 196 -14.00 -14.01 8.22
N ILE A 197 -13.35 -14.02 9.39
CA ILE A 197 -12.31 -15.01 9.70
C ILE A 197 -12.89 -16.42 9.81
N THR A 198 -14.08 -16.58 10.39
CA THR A 198 -14.74 -17.89 10.47
C THR A 198 -15.16 -18.41 9.10
N GLU A 199 -15.65 -17.52 8.22
CA GLU A 199 -15.96 -17.87 6.84
C GLU A 199 -14.72 -18.24 6.04
N LEU A 200 -13.64 -17.47 6.17
CA LEU A 200 -12.35 -17.79 5.55
C LEU A 200 -11.87 -19.18 6.00
N ALA A 201 -11.90 -19.46 7.30
CA ALA A 201 -11.53 -20.77 7.83
C ALA A 201 -12.40 -21.90 7.23
N ARG A 202 -13.71 -21.66 7.08
CA ARG A 202 -14.64 -22.62 6.47
C ARG A 202 -14.31 -22.88 4.99
N GLU A 203 -13.97 -21.84 4.24
CA GLU A 203 -13.55 -21.99 2.84
C GLU A 203 -12.24 -22.77 2.70
N VAL A 204 -11.25 -22.48 3.56
CA VAL A 204 -9.98 -23.24 3.60
C VAL A 204 -10.25 -24.72 3.91
N LEU A 205 -11.07 -25.01 4.92
CA LEU A 205 -11.42 -26.39 5.31
C LEU A 205 -12.18 -27.15 4.23
N ARG A 206 -12.94 -26.45 3.38
CA ARG A 206 -13.67 -27.06 2.26
C ARG A 206 -12.78 -27.41 1.07
N GLY A 207 -11.51 -26.98 1.08
CA GLY A 207 -10.63 -27.14 -0.08
C GLY A 207 -11.15 -26.38 -1.30
N ALA A 208 -11.92 -25.31 -1.09
CA ALA A 208 -12.38 -24.47 -2.19
C ALA A 208 -11.13 -23.85 -2.84
N GLU A 209 -10.81 -24.26 -4.07
CA GLU A 209 -9.85 -23.54 -4.89
C GLU A 209 -10.44 -22.16 -5.16
N LEU A 210 -9.88 -21.16 -4.49
CA LEU A 210 -10.24 -19.77 -4.74
C LEU A 210 -9.66 -19.41 -6.12
N ASP A 211 -10.51 -18.82 -6.97
CA ASP A 211 -10.09 -18.32 -8.27
C ASP A 211 -8.82 -17.47 -8.14
N ASP A 212 -7.95 -17.55 -9.14
CA ASP A 212 -6.75 -16.72 -9.18
C ASP A 212 -7.13 -15.24 -9.02
N LEU A 213 -6.44 -14.56 -8.11
CA LEU A 213 -6.67 -13.13 -7.82
C LEU A 213 -6.63 -12.31 -9.10
N GLN A 214 -5.78 -12.70 -10.06
CA GLN A 214 -5.70 -12.03 -11.34
C GLN A 214 -7.02 -12.11 -12.10
N SER A 215 -7.62 -13.30 -12.22
CA SER A 215 -8.90 -13.49 -12.90
C SER A 215 -10.04 -12.79 -12.18
N LEU A 216 -10.07 -12.84 -10.85
CA LEU A 216 -11.11 -12.17 -10.04
C LEU A 216 -11.13 -10.66 -10.25
N PHE A 217 -9.96 -10.01 -10.36
CA PHE A 217 -9.88 -8.57 -10.57
C PHE A 217 -9.77 -8.16 -12.06
N ALA A 218 -9.38 -9.06 -12.96
CA ALA A 218 -9.27 -8.79 -14.40
C ALA A 218 -10.64 -8.66 -15.09
N ASP A 219 -11.65 -9.42 -14.65
CA ASP A 219 -13.02 -9.34 -15.18
C ASP A 219 -13.69 -7.99 -14.85
N GLU A 220 -13.36 -7.38 -13.70
CA GLU A 220 -13.92 -6.08 -13.28
C GLU A 220 -13.14 -4.86 -13.81
N MET A 221 -11.84 -4.98 -14.10
CA MET A 221 -11.06 -3.80 -14.53
C MET A 221 -11.24 -3.45 -16.01
N ARG A 222 -12.06 -4.22 -16.74
CA ARG A 222 -12.57 -3.91 -18.08
C ARG A 222 -13.93 -3.19 -18.07
N VAL A 223 -14.29 -2.52 -16.98
CA VAL A 223 -15.49 -1.66 -16.94
C VAL A 223 -15.08 -0.21 -16.72
N SER A 224 -15.03 0.55 -17.81
CA SER A 224 -15.34 1.98 -17.80
C SER A 224 -16.62 2.16 -18.61
N ASN A 225 -17.77 1.96 -17.95
CA ASN A 225 -19.04 2.46 -18.43
C ASN A 225 -19.59 3.37 -17.34
N SER A 226 -19.03 4.58 -17.28
CA SER A 226 -19.48 5.61 -16.35
C SER A 226 -20.97 5.91 -16.57
N PRO A 227 -21.80 5.98 -15.50
CA PRO A 227 -23.01 6.78 -15.52
C PRO A 227 -22.77 8.19 -14.94
N MET A 228 -21.59 8.48 -14.38
CA MET A 228 -21.27 9.74 -13.68
C MET A 228 -19.95 10.33 -14.18
N GLY A 229 -19.94 10.67 -15.47
CA GLY A 229 -18.93 11.44 -16.18
C GLY A 229 -19.64 12.17 -17.31
N CYS A 230 -19.11 13.30 -17.77
CA CYS A 230 -19.72 14.13 -18.80
C CYS A 230 -20.34 13.28 -19.94
N PRO A 231 -21.62 13.49 -20.34
CA PRO A 231 -22.28 12.68 -21.37
C PRO A 231 -21.53 12.63 -22.72
N THR A 232 -20.57 13.52 -22.91
CA THR A 232 -19.77 13.66 -24.12
C THR A 232 -18.31 13.25 -23.95
N GLU A 233 -17.86 12.87 -22.75
CA GLU A 233 -16.46 12.55 -22.49
C GLU A 233 -16.30 11.08 -22.08
N ILE A 234 -15.51 10.34 -22.85
CA ILE A 234 -15.20 8.94 -22.59
C ILE A 234 -14.30 8.89 -21.35
N SER A 235 -14.78 8.32 -20.25
CA SER A 235 -13.96 8.09 -19.07
C SER A 235 -12.70 7.31 -19.45
N PRO A 236 -11.51 7.70 -18.93
CA PRO A 236 -10.28 7.00 -19.23
C PRO A 236 -10.40 5.57 -18.72
N VAL A 237 -10.26 4.60 -19.63
CA VAL A 237 -10.23 3.17 -19.30
C VAL A 237 -9.11 2.95 -18.28
N LEU A 238 -9.47 2.47 -17.09
CA LEU A 238 -8.48 2.00 -16.13
C LEU A 238 -7.83 0.74 -16.69
N ILE A 239 -6.66 0.88 -17.31
CA ILE A 239 -5.93 -0.28 -17.80
C ILE A 239 -5.46 -1.08 -16.58
N PRO A 240 -5.86 -2.37 -16.43
CA PRO A 240 -5.31 -3.21 -15.39
C PRO A 240 -3.80 -3.24 -15.53
N VAL A 241 -3.10 -2.74 -14.51
CA VAL A 241 -1.68 -3.04 -14.38
C VAL A 241 -1.65 -4.53 -14.08
N SER A 242 -1.14 -5.34 -15.02
CA SER A 242 -0.95 -6.77 -14.77
C SER A 242 -0.27 -6.94 -13.41
N PRO A 243 -0.84 -7.72 -12.50
CA PRO A 243 -0.27 -7.91 -11.18
C PRO A 243 1.13 -8.50 -11.36
N LYS A 244 2.15 -7.67 -11.10
CA LYS A 244 3.54 -8.10 -11.17
C LYS A 244 3.81 -9.00 -9.98
N THR A 245 4.24 -10.23 -10.24
CA THR A 245 4.74 -11.06 -9.16
C THR A 245 6.02 -10.44 -8.59
N TRP A 246 6.40 -10.83 -7.37
CA TRP A 246 7.69 -10.45 -6.81
C TRP A 246 8.84 -10.83 -7.75
N LEU A 247 8.75 -11.99 -8.42
CA LEU A 247 9.76 -12.47 -9.34
C LEU A 247 9.89 -11.53 -10.56
N ASP A 248 8.78 -11.15 -11.18
CA ASP A 248 8.77 -10.22 -12.33
C ASP A 248 9.34 -8.86 -11.93
N TRP A 249 8.92 -8.36 -10.76
CA TRP A 249 9.42 -7.12 -10.20
C TRP A 249 10.93 -7.20 -9.91
N ALA A 250 11.40 -8.28 -9.25
CA ALA A 250 12.80 -8.48 -8.90
C ALA A 250 13.69 -8.62 -10.14
N LEU A 251 13.23 -9.34 -11.16
CA LEU A 251 13.93 -9.50 -12.44
C LEU A 251 14.06 -8.16 -13.18
N GLU A 252 12.99 -7.36 -13.24
CA GLU A 252 13.04 -6.01 -13.82
C GLU A 252 14.04 -5.10 -13.09
N HIS A 253 14.07 -5.16 -11.75
CA HIS A 253 14.93 -4.29 -10.94
C HIS A 253 16.38 -4.78 -10.89
N GLN A 254 16.63 -6.09 -10.98
CA GLN A 254 17.97 -6.65 -11.21
C GLN A 254 18.48 -6.29 -12.60
N ALA A 255 17.65 -6.38 -13.64
CA ALA A 255 18.00 -5.96 -14.99
C ALA A 255 18.31 -4.46 -15.06
N ALA A 256 17.56 -3.61 -14.34
CA ALA A 256 17.85 -2.18 -14.22
C ALA A 256 19.18 -1.90 -13.50
N LYS A 257 19.52 -2.64 -12.42
CA LYS A 257 20.83 -2.56 -11.76
C LYS A 257 21.97 -3.03 -12.66
N ALA A 258 21.78 -4.09 -13.44
CA ALA A 258 22.76 -4.59 -14.41
C ALA A 258 22.98 -3.61 -15.58
N ALA A 259 21.92 -2.96 -16.06
CA ALA A 259 21.99 -1.91 -17.09
C ALA A 259 22.67 -0.63 -16.58
N ALA A 260 22.42 -0.23 -15.32
CA ALA A 260 23.11 0.89 -14.68
C ALA A 260 24.60 0.59 -14.44
N GLY A 261 24.94 -0.64 -14.05
CA GLY A 261 26.33 -1.10 -13.91
C GLY A 261 27.09 -1.12 -15.24
N ARG A 262 26.43 -1.49 -16.35
CA ARG A 262 27.03 -1.44 -17.70
C ARG A 262 27.25 -0.02 -18.22
N ARG A 263 26.41 0.96 -17.84
CA ARG A 263 26.62 2.38 -18.20
C ARG A 263 27.78 3.04 -17.45
N SER A 264 28.21 2.48 -16.31
CA SER A 264 29.37 2.99 -15.54
C SER A 264 30.72 2.48 -16.06
N ALA A 265 30.74 1.37 -16.82
CA ALA A 265 31.98 0.74 -17.31
C ALA A 265 32.35 1.13 -18.76
N GLY A 266 31.75 2.19 -19.33
CA GLY A 266 32.13 2.75 -20.62
C GLY A 266 33.22 3.80 -20.45
N LYS A 267 34.46 3.42 -20.73
CA LYS A 267 35.61 4.31 -20.98
C LYS A 267 35.14 5.64 -21.61
N ARG A 268 35.44 6.77 -20.96
CA ARG A 268 35.44 8.08 -21.62
C ARG A 268 36.49 8.06 -22.73
N SER A 269 36.12 7.65 -23.93
CA SER A 269 36.87 8.01 -25.13
C SER A 269 36.45 9.42 -25.52
N ASN A 270 37.39 10.37 -25.43
CA ASN A 270 37.23 11.69 -26.03
C ASN A 270 36.96 11.50 -27.52
N ILE A 271 35.71 11.67 -27.93
CA ILE A 271 35.35 11.85 -29.34
C ILE A 271 35.64 13.31 -29.64
N VAL A 272 36.77 13.57 -30.30
CA VAL A 272 37.03 14.88 -30.92
C VAL A 272 36.09 14.99 -32.12
N GLN A 273 35.15 15.93 -32.06
CA GLN A 273 34.31 16.28 -33.20
C GLN A 273 35.18 16.96 -34.27
N PRO A 274 35.06 16.60 -35.56
CA PRO A 274 35.82 17.26 -36.63
C PRO A 274 35.34 18.70 -36.79
N GLY A 275 36.20 19.67 -36.47
CA GLY A 275 35.96 21.10 -36.70
C GLY A 275 36.28 22.05 -35.54
N GLN A 276 36.69 21.56 -34.37
CA GLN A 276 37.00 22.42 -33.23
C GLN A 276 38.50 22.42 -32.95
N LEU A 277 39.21 23.45 -33.44
CA LEU A 277 40.60 23.73 -33.06
C LEU A 277 40.64 24.11 -31.57
N SER A 278 41.17 23.21 -30.73
CA SER A 278 41.43 23.51 -29.33
C SER A 278 42.66 24.40 -29.19
N ILE A 279 42.44 25.63 -28.74
CA ILE A 279 43.39 26.72 -28.47
C ILE A 279 44.38 26.44 -27.31
N TRP A 280 44.55 25.18 -26.92
CA TRP A 280 45.35 24.77 -25.75
C TRP A 280 46.20 23.56 -26.09
N ASN A 281 47.22 23.75 -26.93
CA ASN A 281 48.37 22.86 -26.99
C ASN A 281 49.62 23.73 -27.11
N ASN A 282 50.23 24.04 -25.96
CA ASN A 282 51.63 24.48 -25.95
C ASN A 282 52.50 23.22 -26.03
N PRO A 283 53.47 23.15 -26.95
CA PRO A 283 54.44 22.07 -26.97
C PRO A 283 55.42 22.26 -25.82
N LYS A 284 55.73 21.18 -25.10
CA LYS A 284 57.02 21.05 -24.43
C LYS A 284 57.81 19.96 -25.15
N GLU A 285 58.96 20.38 -25.66
CA GLU A 285 60.18 19.63 -25.95
C GLU A 285 60.40 18.55 -24.85
N GLU A 286 60.89 17.34 -25.10
CA GLU A 286 61.95 16.84 -26.00
C GLU A 286 61.57 15.48 -26.62
#